data_AF-A0A2M7CAW8-F1
#
_entry.id   AF-A0A2M7CAW8-F1
#
_cell.length_a   1.000
_cell.length_b   1.000
_cell.length_c   1.000
_cell.angle_alpha   90.00
_cell.angle_beta   90.00
_cell.angle_gamma   90.00
#
_symmetry.space_group_name_H-M   'P 1'
#
loop_
_entity.id
_entity.type
_entity.pdbx_description
1 polymer ?
#
loop_
_entity_poly.entity_id
_entity_poly.type
_entity_poly.pdbx_seq_one_letter_code
_entity_poly.pdbx_strand_id
1 'polypeptide(L)'
;MSNQKKVGSWKLMVLVCLFIVWGCASNAKTLDRSITGPQLIVNPESIRLGVVKLMGTKIAFVELKPTNIVFEGSGFKPKDSVFVTLIGPNETKVVVAEAPIQPDGTFQAEVSKLTKITEFLKADAGFEIKEKYEEFIIITQPPIPEGVYTAKVTCMSSDLTAETKLTVKGPSTFNSLMDWLGKKKGKIRDKRVK
;
A
#
# COMPACT_ATOMS: atom_id res chain seq x y z
N MET A 1 7.41 55.59 18.32
CA MET A 1 6.19 55.06 17.67
C MET A 1 6.48 53.70 17.06
N SER A 2 5.74 52.69 17.55
CA SER A 2 5.32 51.43 16.92
C SER A 2 6.37 50.50 16.28
N ASN A 3 6.81 49.56 17.11
CA ASN A 3 7.51 48.32 16.75
C ASN A 3 6.46 47.22 16.48
N GLN A 4 6.03 47.02 15.24
CA GLN A 4 5.10 45.94 14.86
C GLN A 4 5.28 45.57 13.38
N LYS A 5 6.05 44.51 13.08
CA LYS A 5 5.99 43.77 11.80
C LYS A 5 6.89 42.51 11.79
N LYS A 6 6.88 41.69 12.84
CA LYS A 6 7.59 40.38 12.82
C LYS A 6 6.81 39.19 13.42
N VAL A 7 5.55 39.39 13.81
CA VAL A 7 4.77 38.37 14.56
C VAL A 7 3.80 37.57 13.67
N GLY A 8 3.57 37.98 12.41
CA GLY A 8 2.60 37.34 11.51
C GLY A 8 3.10 36.05 10.81
N SER A 9 4.39 35.98 10.46
CA SER A 9 4.94 34.86 9.68
C SER A 9 5.16 33.59 10.53
N TRP A 10 5.55 33.75 11.80
CA TRP A 10 5.83 32.63 12.69
C TRP A 10 4.57 31.84 13.08
N LYS A 11 3.43 32.54 13.27
CA LYS A 11 2.15 31.91 13.62
C LYS A 11 1.60 31.04 12.48
N LEU A 12 1.85 31.40 11.22
CA LEU A 12 1.40 30.64 10.06
C LEU A 12 2.19 29.33 9.88
N MET A 13 3.50 29.36 10.16
CA MET A 13 4.38 28.19 10.10
C MET A 13 4.07 27.16 11.21
N VAL A 14 3.70 27.63 12.42
CA VAL A 14 3.26 26.76 13.52
C VAL A 14 1.91 26.10 13.23
N LEU A 15 0.99 26.81 12.55
CA LEU A 15 -0.32 26.25 12.18
C LEU A 15 -0.20 25.14 11.13
N VAL A 16 0.72 25.28 10.16
CA VAL A 16 0.99 24.24 9.14
C VAL A 16 1.62 23.00 9.75
N CYS A 17 2.47 23.14 10.76
CA CYS A 17 3.05 22.00 11.48
C CYS A 17 2.03 21.23 12.35
N LEU A 18 1.02 21.93 12.90
CA LEU A 18 0.00 21.31 13.78
C LEU A 18 -0.98 20.38 13.04
N PHE A 19 -1.21 20.55 11.74
CA PHE A 19 -2.08 19.67 10.95
C PHE A 19 -1.45 18.32 10.55
N ILE A 20 -0.14 18.14 10.78
CA ILE A 20 0.59 16.96 10.28
C ILE A 20 0.57 15.78 11.28
N VAL A 21 0.15 15.99 12.53
CA VAL A 21 0.34 15.00 13.62
C VAL A 21 -0.88 14.12 13.91
N TRP A 22 -2.01 14.32 13.25
CA TRP A 22 -3.19 13.44 13.42
C TRP A 22 -3.13 12.22 12.48
N GLY A 23 -2.09 11.41 12.65
CA GLY A 23 -2.08 10.04 12.17
C GLY A 23 -2.74 9.14 13.22
N CYS A 24 -4.03 8.83 13.04
CA CYS A 24 -4.70 7.80 13.83
C CYS A 24 -4.05 6.45 13.50
N ALA A 25 -3.04 6.05 14.28
CA ALA A 25 -2.39 4.76 14.12
C ALA A 25 -3.34 3.68 14.63
N SER A 26 -3.91 2.91 13.71
CA SER A 26 -4.56 1.65 14.06
C SER A 26 -3.45 0.71 14.55
N ASN A 27 -3.62 0.09 15.72
CA ASN A 27 -2.63 -0.87 16.22
C ASN A 27 -2.44 -2.00 15.20
N ALA A 28 -1.19 -2.40 14.98
CA ALA A 28 -0.89 -3.53 14.11
C ALA A 28 -1.56 -4.79 14.69
N LYS A 29 -2.21 -5.57 13.83
CA LYS A 29 -2.72 -6.88 14.21
C LYS A 29 -1.55 -7.81 14.48
N THR A 30 -1.74 -8.70 15.44
CA THR A 30 -0.79 -9.76 15.79
C THR A 30 -1.50 -11.10 15.72
N LEU A 31 -0.78 -12.15 15.37
CA LEU A 31 -1.31 -13.52 15.37
C LEU A 31 -1.70 -13.94 16.78
N ASP A 32 -2.81 -14.67 16.90
CA ASP A 32 -3.25 -15.22 18.18
C ASP A 32 -2.54 -16.55 18.44
N ARG A 33 -1.66 -16.55 19.44
CA ARG A 33 -0.87 -17.73 19.82
C ARG A 33 -1.70 -18.82 20.50
N SER A 34 -2.93 -18.52 20.93
CA SER A 34 -3.83 -19.52 21.50
C SER A 34 -4.48 -20.41 20.44
N ILE A 35 -4.48 -19.98 19.17
CA ILE A 35 -5.06 -20.72 18.05
C ILE A 35 -3.96 -21.57 17.40
N THR A 36 -4.15 -22.89 17.40
CA THR A 36 -3.20 -23.86 16.83
C THR A 36 -3.40 -24.12 15.33
N GLY A 37 -4.57 -23.74 14.79
CA GLY A 37 -4.91 -23.92 13.38
C GLY A 37 -4.39 -22.81 12.46
N PRO A 38 -4.63 -22.93 11.14
CA PRO A 38 -4.27 -21.92 10.14
C PRO A 38 -4.88 -20.55 10.47
N GLN A 39 -4.04 -19.53 10.42
CA GLN A 39 -4.43 -18.14 10.66
C GLN A 39 -3.81 -17.20 9.63
N LEU A 40 -4.50 -16.12 9.33
CA LEU A 40 -4.00 -15.06 8.47
C LEU A 40 -4.39 -13.70 9.03
N ILE A 41 -3.44 -12.77 9.03
CA ILE A 41 -3.66 -11.36 9.31
C ILE A 41 -3.01 -10.52 8.22
N VAL A 42 -3.43 -9.26 8.11
CA VAL A 42 -2.83 -8.29 7.19
C VAL A 42 -2.57 -6.98 7.91
N ASN A 43 -1.38 -6.42 7.67
CA ASN A 43 -0.97 -5.14 8.20
C ASN A 43 -0.51 -4.23 7.03
N PRO A 44 -1.08 -3.01 6.88
CA PRO A 44 -2.25 -2.49 7.59
C PRO A 44 -3.56 -3.14 7.10
N GLU A 45 -4.61 -3.09 7.93
CA GLU A 45 -5.96 -3.57 7.56
C GLU A 45 -6.67 -2.73 6.51
N SER A 46 -6.19 -1.50 6.29
CA SER A 46 -6.72 -0.65 5.24
C SER A 46 -5.62 0.06 4.47
N ILE A 47 -5.79 0.09 3.16
CA ILE A 47 -4.88 0.74 2.21
C ILE A 47 -5.62 1.79 1.40
N ARG A 48 -4.86 2.73 0.80
CA ARG A 48 -5.41 3.76 -0.09
C ARG A 48 -4.75 3.71 -1.46
N LEU A 49 -5.53 3.73 -2.52
CA LEU A 49 -5.09 3.61 -3.92
C LEU A 49 -4.48 4.89 -4.51
N GLY A 50 -3.78 5.69 -3.71
CA GLY A 50 -3.00 6.83 -4.24
C GLY A 50 -1.63 6.36 -4.69
N VAL A 51 -1.20 6.69 -5.92
CA VAL A 51 0.04 6.19 -6.51
C VAL A 51 1.25 6.58 -5.65
N VAL A 52 1.35 7.86 -5.27
CA VAL A 52 2.47 8.36 -4.47
C VAL A 52 2.50 7.71 -3.08
N LYS A 53 1.34 7.42 -2.48
CA LYS A 53 1.25 6.81 -1.14
C LYS A 53 1.54 5.32 -1.16
N LEU A 54 1.09 4.60 -2.19
CA LEU A 54 1.29 3.17 -2.33
C LEU A 54 2.76 2.87 -2.64
N MET A 55 3.35 3.67 -3.55
CA MET A 55 4.71 3.47 -4.05
C MET A 55 5.80 4.13 -3.23
N GLY A 56 5.45 5.12 -2.41
CA GLY A 56 6.42 5.90 -1.66
C GLY A 56 7.29 6.73 -2.59
N THR A 57 6.77 7.88 -3.03
CA THR A 57 7.51 8.76 -3.95
C THR A 57 7.79 10.10 -3.29
N LYS A 58 9.01 10.59 -3.47
CA LYS A 58 9.38 11.95 -3.10
C LYS A 58 8.85 12.92 -4.14
N ILE A 59 7.91 13.77 -3.73
CA ILE A 59 7.29 14.78 -4.58
C ILE A 59 7.54 16.16 -3.97
N ALA A 60 8.42 16.94 -4.61
CA ALA A 60 8.85 18.25 -4.12
C ALA A 60 9.51 18.16 -2.73
N PHE A 61 8.98 18.87 -1.75
CA PHE A 61 9.49 18.92 -0.38
C PHE A 61 8.87 17.83 0.52
N VAL A 62 7.96 17.03 -0.01
CA VAL A 62 7.24 15.99 0.74
C VAL A 62 7.75 14.62 0.33
N GLU A 63 8.20 13.85 1.31
CA GLU A 63 8.58 12.44 1.15
C GLU A 63 7.52 11.57 1.81
N LEU A 64 6.86 10.73 1.01
CA LEU A 64 5.87 9.79 1.51
C LEU A 64 6.48 8.41 1.64
N LYS A 65 6.32 7.81 2.82
CA LYS A 65 6.68 6.40 3.04
C LYS A 65 5.74 5.50 2.23
N PRO A 66 6.27 4.49 1.53
CA PRO A 66 5.46 3.51 0.82
C PRO A 66 4.53 2.80 1.81
N THR A 67 3.42 2.32 1.29
CA THR A 67 2.52 1.49 2.10
C THR A 67 3.03 0.05 2.05
N ASN A 68 3.61 -0.41 3.15
CA ASN A 68 4.07 -1.78 3.29
C ASN A 68 2.86 -2.62 3.67
N ILE A 69 2.47 -3.52 2.77
CA ILE A 69 1.34 -4.43 2.98
C ILE A 69 1.97 -5.80 3.21
N VAL A 70 1.74 -6.34 4.39
CA VAL A 70 2.35 -7.59 4.84
C VAL A 70 1.24 -8.50 5.33
N PHE A 71 1.21 -9.71 4.78
CA PHE A 71 0.39 -10.80 5.28
C PHE A 71 1.22 -11.67 6.19
N GLU A 72 0.71 -11.95 7.38
CA GLU A 72 1.36 -12.86 8.33
C GLU A 72 0.40 -14.01 8.63
N GLY A 73 0.95 -15.21 8.73
CA GLY A 73 0.17 -16.39 9.06
C GLY A 73 0.93 -17.38 9.94
N SER A 74 0.18 -18.26 10.58
CA SER A 74 0.66 -19.33 11.45
C SER A 74 -0.23 -20.56 11.34
N GLY A 75 0.26 -21.71 11.83
CA GLY A 75 -0.49 -22.97 11.81
C GLY A 75 -0.46 -23.68 10.46
N PHE A 76 0.54 -23.39 9.63
CA PHE A 76 0.74 -24.04 8.33
C PHE A 76 1.86 -25.08 8.38
N LYS A 77 1.87 -25.98 7.40
CA LYS A 77 2.86 -27.05 7.30
C LYS A 77 4.22 -26.49 6.86
N PRO A 78 5.31 -26.70 7.63
CA PRO A 78 6.64 -26.28 7.22
C PRO A 78 7.11 -26.93 5.91
N LYS A 79 8.10 -26.29 5.25
CA LYS A 79 8.68 -26.76 3.97
C LYS A 79 7.71 -26.76 2.79
N ASP A 80 6.61 -26.01 2.91
CA ASP A 80 5.70 -25.68 1.82
C ASP A 80 5.76 -24.16 1.58
N SER A 81 5.07 -23.68 0.55
CA SER A 81 4.93 -22.26 0.24
C SER A 81 3.46 -21.89 0.17
N VAL A 82 3.18 -20.59 0.38
CA VAL A 82 1.83 -20.05 0.27
C VAL A 82 1.75 -18.97 -0.79
N PHE A 83 0.56 -18.79 -1.33
CA PHE A 83 0.18 -17.59 -2.07
C PHE A 83 -1.07 -16.97 -1.44
N VAL A 84 -1.13 -15.65 -1.45
CA VAL A 84 -2.25 -14.85 -0.95
C VAL A 84 -3.02 -14.29 -2.13
N THR A 85 -4.30 -14.63 -2.21
CA THR A 85 -5.22 -14.11 -3.21
C THR A 85 -6.17 -13.10 -2.57
N LEU A 86 -6.30 -11.91 -3.18
CA LEU A 86 -7.38 -10.98 -2.86
C LEU A 86 -8.60 -11.27 -3.72
N ILE A 87 -9.74 -11.43 -3.06
CA ILE A 87 -11.05 -11.61 -3.68
C ILE A 87 -11.92 -10.43 -3.25
N GLY A 88 -12.44 -9.66 -4.19
CA GLY A 88 -13.14 -8.41 -3.88
C GLY A 88 -14.25 -8.05 -4.85
N PRO A 89 -14.69 -6.78 -4.82
CA PRO A 89 -15.78 -6.28 -5.65
C PRO A 89 -15.52 -6.49 -7.14
N ASN A 90 -16.60 -6.55 -7.93
CA ASN A 90 -16.56 -6.75 -9.38
C ASN A 90 -15.77 -8.01 -9.78
N GLU A 91 -15.90 -9.08 -9.00
CA GLU A 91 -15.22 -10.36 -9.24
C GLU A 91 -13.68 -10.23 -9.31
N THR A 92 -13.13 -9.18 -8.69
CA THR A 92 -11.68 -8.96 -8.67
C THR A 92 -11.02 -10.11 -7.93
N LYS A 93 -10.15 -10.84 -8.63
CA LYS A 93 -9.35 -11.93 -8.08
C LYS A 93 -7.90 -11.76 -8.52
N VAL A 94 -7.01 -11.45 -7.58
CA VAL A 94 -5.60 -11.19 -7.86
C VAL A 94 -4.69 -11.86 -6.83
N VAL A 95 -3.60 -12.49 -7.28
CA VAL A 95 -2.56 -13.02 -6.39
C VAL A 95 -1.61 -11.87 -6.04
N VAL A 96 -1.44 -11.60 -4.75
CA VAL A 96 -0.76 -10.38 -4.29
C VAL A 96 0.54 -10.60 -3.52
N ALA A 97 0.75 -11.80 -3.00
CA ALA A 97 1.95 -12.13 -2.26
C ALA A 97 2.17 -13.64 -2.27
N GLU A 98 3.42 -14.04 -2.11
CA GLU A 98 3.82 -15.41 -1.88
C GLU A 98 4.95 -15.44 -0.85
N ALA A 99 5.05 -16.53 -0.11
CA ALA A 99 6.13 -16.72 0.85
C ALA A 99 6.37 -18.21 1.15
N PRO A 100 7.62 -18.60 1.43
CA PRO A 100 7.88 -19.91 2.03
C PRO A 100 7.38 -19.94 3.48
N ILE A 101 6.92 -21.12 3.91
CA ILE A 101 6.56 -21.37 5.31
C ILE A 101 7.81 -21.77 6.10
N GLN A 102 8.04 -21.05 7.19
CA GLN A 102 9.16 -21.25 8.10
C GLN A 102 9.06 -22.58 8.86
N PRO A 103 10.16 -23.08 9.45
CA PRO A 103 10.16 -24.31 10.23
C PRO A 103 9.15 -24.36 11.39
N ASP A 104 8.77 -23.21 11.93
CA ASP A 104 7.80 -23.07 13.02
C ASP A 104 6.33 -23.01 12.53
N GLY A 105 6.10 -23.14 11.22
CA GLY A 105 4.76 -23.12 10.62
C GLY A 105 4.21 -21.70 10.40
N THR A 106 5.05 -20.67 10.52
CA THR A 106 4.69 -19.27 10.25
C THR A 106 5.17 -18.80 8.87
N PHE A 107 4.60 -17.71 8.37
CA PHE A 107 5.14 -17.02 7.20
C PHE A 107 4.87 -15.52 7.27
N GLN A 108 5.66 -14.77 6.50
CA GLN A 108 5.46 -13.34 6.26
C GLN A 108 5.56 -13.10 4.75
N ALA A 109 4.47 -12.65 4.14
CA ALA A 109 4.35 -12.43 2.70
C ALA A 109 4.13 -10.93 2.44
N GLU A 110 5.19 -10.25 2.02
CA GLU A 110 5.12 -8.83 1.65
C GLU A 110 4.62 -8.65 0.22
N VAL A 111 3.68 -7.72 0.03
CA VAL A 111 3.23 -7.34 -1.31
C VAL A 111 4.35 -6.57 -2.00
N SER A 112 4.86 -7.15 -3.08
CA SER A 112 5.98 -6.58 -3.84
C SER A 112 5.64 -5.22 -4.47
N LYS A 113 6.69 -4.44 -4.77
CA LYS A 113 6.54 -3.19 -5.51
C LYS A 113 5.87 -3.41 -6.88
N LEU A 114 6.28 -4.45 -7.60
CA LEU A 114 5.72 -4.78 -8.91
C LEU A 114 4.23 -5.10 -8.81
N THR A 115 3.83 -5.92 -7.84
CA THR A 115 2.42 -6.25 -7.59
C THR A 115 1.59 -5.02 -7.30
N LYS A 116 2.10 -4.05 -6.53
CA LYS A 116 1.39 -2.78 -6.28
C LYS A 116 1.14 -2.02 -7.59
N ILE A 117 2.10 -2.04 -8.52
CA ILE A 117 1.98 -1.38 -9.83
C ILE A 117 0.98 -2.15 -10.72
N THR A 118 1.21 -3.44 -10.93
CA THR A 118 0.47 -4.23 -11.92
C THR A 118 -0.90 -4.64 -11.42
N GLU A 119 -1.02 -5.10 -10.17
CA GLU A 119 -2.27 -5.66 -9.66
C GLU A 119 -3.15 -4.63 -9.00
N PHE A 120 -2.61 -3.75 -8.16
CA PHE A 120 -3.42 -2.77 -7.42
C PHE A 120 -3.71 -1.54 -8.28
N LEU A 121 -2.69 -0.96 -8.90
CA LEU A 121 -2.83 0.25 -9.69
C LEU A 121 -3.25 -0.01 -11.14
N LYS A 122 -3.20 -1.27 -11.62
CA LYS A 122 -3.43 -1.65 -13.02
C LYS A 122 -2.64 -0.74 -13.97
N ALA A 123 -1.36 -0.59 -13.64
CA ALA A 123 -0.42 0.32 -14.25
C ALA A 123 0.84 -0.43 -14.71
N ASP A 124 1.65 0.26 -15.50
CA ASP A 124 2.98 -0.20 -15.92
C ASP A 124 4.08 0.66 -15.28
N ALA A 125 5.28 0.11 -15.20
CA ALA A 125 6.48 0.84 -14.84
C ALA A 125 7.26 1.24 -16.11
N GLY A 126 7.60 2.52 -16.22
CA GLY A 126 8.49 3.03 -17.25
C GLY A 126 9.79 3.55 -16.64
N PHE A 127 10.83 3.59 -17.45
CA PHE A 127 12.12 4.15 -17.07
C PHE A 127 12.64 5.09 -18.16
N GLU A 128 13.26 6.18 -17.73
CA GLU A 128 13.98 7.10 -18.59
C GLU A 128 15.42 7.23 -18.09
N ILE A 129 16.36 7.13 -19.03
CA ILE A 129 17.77 7.42 -18.78
C ILE A 129 18.00 8.85 -19.25
N LYS A 130 18.00 9.78 -18.29
CA LYS A 130 18.49 11.14 -18.50
C LYS A 130 19.94 11.19 -18.00
N GLU A 131 20.19 11.93 -16.93
CA GLU A 131 21.48 11.92 -16.21
C GLU A 131 21.54 10.84 -15.12
N LYS A 132 20.38 10.40 -14.63
CA LYS A 132 20.20 9.30 -13.68
C LYS A 132 19.03 8.45 -14.12
N TYR A 133 18.99 7.20 -13.62
CA TYR A 133 17.88 6.30 -13.83
C TYR A 133 16.63 6.85 -13.14
N GLU A 134 15.61 7.24 -13.92
CA GLU A 134 14.35 7.75 -13.39
C GLU A 134 13.19 6.81 -13.75
N GLU A 135 12.63 6.16 -12.74
CA GLU A 135 11.41 5.38 -12.86
C GLU A 135 10.17 6.29 -12.79
N PHE A 136 9.13 5.95 -13.56
CA PHE A 136 7.82 6.58 -13.53
C PHE A 136 6.72 5.55 -13.70
N ILE A 137 5.54 5.83 -13.14
CA ILE A 137 4.36 4.94 -13.23
C ILE A 137 3.47 5.39 -14.38
N ILE A 138 3.05 4.46 -15.23
CA ILE A 138 2.15 4.69 -16.36
C ILE A 138 0.79 4.10 -16.02
N ILE A 139 -0.19 4.97 -15.76
CA ILE A 139 -1.56 4.54 -15.49
C ILE A 139 -2.28 4.37 -16.83
N THR A 140 -2.62 3.12 -17.16
CA THR A 140 -3.33 2.76 -18.40
C THR A 140 -4.79 2.41 -18.15
N GLN A 141 -5.13 1.99 -16.91
CA GLN A 141 -6.47 1.58 -16.50
C GLN A 141 -6.80 2.14 -15.10
N PRO A 142 -8.09 2.17 -14.69
CA PRO A 142 -8.44 2.41 -13.30
C PRO A 142 -7.79 1.36 -12.37
N PRO A 143 -7.41 1.73 -11.13
CA PRO A 143 -6.93 0.76 -10.16
C PRO A 143 -8.04 -0.22 -9.78
N ILE A 144 -7.71 -1.24 -8.98
CA ILE A 144 -8.71 -2.16 -8.43
C ILE A 144 -9.85 -1.39 -7.72
N PRO A 145 -11.09 -1.91 -7.74
CA PRO A 145 -12.22 -1.20 -7.15
C PRO A 145 -12.05 -1.03 -5.64
N GLU A 146 -12.61 0.06 -5.10
CA GLU A 146 -12.69 0.27 -3.66
C GLU A 146 -13.64 -0.74 -3.02
N GLY A 147 -13.35 -1.15 -1.78
CA GLY A 147 -14.22 -2.04 -1.02
C GLY A 147 -13.48 -2.93 -0.03
N VAL A 148 -14.22 -3.88 0.54
CA VAL A 148 -13.66 -4.90 1.44
C VAL A 148 -13.30 -6.12 0.60
N TYR A 149 -12.04 -6.54 0.72
CA TYR A 149 -11.50 -7.73 0.08
C TYR A 149 -11.32 -8.83 1.11
N THR A 150 -11.60 -10.06 0.71
CA THR A 150 -11.15 -11.26 1.42
C THR A 150 -9.78 -11.62 0.90
N ALA A 151 -8.78 -11.55 1.77
CA ALA A 151 -7.46 -12.11 1.53
C ALA A 151 -7.49 -13.58 1.94
N LYS A 152 -7.29 -14.48 0.99
CA LYS A 152 -7.23 -15.93 1.23
C LYS A 152 -5.82 -16.42 1.00
N VAL A 153 -5.22 -17.04 2.01
CA VAL A 153 -3.97 -17.77 1.86
C VAL A 153 -4.26 -19.21 1.46
N THR A 154 -3.49 -19.73 0.51
CA THR A 154 -3.55 -21.14 0.09
C THR A 154 -2.14 -21.70 0.04
N CYS A 155 -1.96 -22.90 0.59
CA CYS A 155 -0.72 -23.66 0.47
C CYS A 155 -0.56 -24.25 -0.94
N MET A 156 0.68 -24.37 -1.41
CA MET A 156 0.96 -24.99 -2.71
C MET A 156 0.74 -26.51 -2.68
N SER A 157 1.00 -27.17 -1.55
CA SER A 157 1.01 -28.64 -1.46
C SER A 157 -0.07 -29.23 -0.55
N SER A 158 -0.79 -28.41 0.22
CA SER A 158 -1.82 -28.86 1.15
C SER A 158 -3.11 -28.06 1.02
N ASP A 159 -4.23 -28.64 1.48
CA ASP A 159 -5.55 -27.99 1.45
C ASP A 159 -5.75 -26.96 2.58
N LEU A 160 -4.69 -26.63 3.33
CA LEU A 160 -4.76 -25.65 4.40
C LEU A 160 -4.95 -24.25 3.84
N THR A 161 -5.96 -23.56 4.36
CA THR A 161 -6.29 -22.19 3.99
C THR A 161 -6.69 -21.39 5.22
N ALA A 162 -6.51 -20.07 5.14
CA ALA A 162 -7.04 -19.12 6.12
C ALA A 162 -7.42 -17.83 5.40
N GLU A 163 -8.28 -17.05 6.03
CA GLU A 163 -8.82 -15.83 5.43
C GLU A 163 -8.77 -14.65 6.39
N THR A 164 -8.60 -13.45 5.83
CA THR A 164 -8.70 -12.19 6.56
C THR A 164 -9.28 -11.10 5.68
N LYS A 165 -9.65 -9.96 6.27
CA LYS A 165 -10.23 -8.83 5.54
C LYS A 165 -9.18 -7.74 5.32
N LEU A 166 -9.14 -7.21 4.11
CA LEU A 166 -8.37 -6.02 3.73
C LEU A 166 -9.33 -4.97 3.16
N THR A 167 -9.32 -3.77 3.73
CA THR A 167 -10.14 -2.66 3.22
C THR A 167 -9.34 -1.81 2.24
N VAL A 168 -9.79 -1.74 0.99
CA VAL A 168 -9.21 -0.90 -0.04
C VAL A 168 -10.05 0.36 -0.18
N LYS A 169 -9.42 1.51 0.04
CA LYS A 169 -10.05 2.84 -0.05
C LYS A 169 -9.48 3.62 -1.22
N GLY A 170 -10.25 4.57 -1.73
CA GLY A 170 -9.78 5.55 -2.69
C GLY A 170 -8.65 6.42 -2.16
N PRO A 171 -8.00 7.19 -3.05
CA PRO A 171 -7.05 8.20 -2.65
C PRO A 171 -7.72 9.20 -1.70
N SER A 172 -7.03 9.60 -0.63
CA SER A 172 -7.47 10.74 0.18
C SER A 172 -7.34 12.04 -0.62
N THR A 173 -7.92 13.13 -0.10
CA THR A 173 -7.73 14.49 -0.67
C THR A 173 -6.24 14.85 -0.79
N PHE A 174 -5.47 14.57 0.26
CA PHE A 174 -4.02 14.76 0.26
C PHE A 174 -3.33 13.86 -0.77
N ASN A 175 -3.66 12.57 -0.85
CA ASN A 175 -3.07 11.68 -1.85
C ASN A 175 -3.40 12.16 -3.27
N SER A 176 -4.62 12.63 -3.53
CA SER A 176 -5.04 13.13 -4.83
C SER A 176 -4.24 14.37 -5.24
N LEU A 177 -3.98 15.30 -4.31
CA LEU A 177 -3.10 16.45 -4.53
C LEU A 177 -1.66 16.01 -4.85
N MET A 178 -1.14 15.03 -4.11
CA MET A 178 0.21 14.49 -4.32
C MET A 178 0.34 13.77 -5.66
N ASP A 179 -0.67 12.98 -6.06
CA ASP A 179 -0.72 12.33 -7.36
C ASP A 179 -0.81 13.37 -8.49
N TRP A 180 -1.57 14.45 -8.32
CA TRP A 180 -1.60 15.57 -9.28
C TRP A 180 -0.22 16.22 -9.43
N LEU A 181 0.49 16.48 -8.33
CA LEU A 181 1.88 16.98 -8.37
C LEU A 181 2.82 15.97 -9.05
N GLY A 182 2.64 14.67 -8.80
CA GLY A 182 3.38 13.59 -9.46
C GLY A 182 3.18 13.57 -10.98
N LYS A 183 1.94 13.82 -11.45
CA LYS A 183 1.63 13.99 -12.87
C LYS A 183 2.35 15.19 -13.48
N LYS A 184 2.28 16.35 -12.81
CA LYS A 184 2.95 17.57 -13.27
C LYS A 184 4.47 17.42 -13.36
N LYS A 185 5.07 16.58 -12.51
CA LYS A 185 6.51 16.27 -12.51
C LYS A 185 6.91 15.12 -13.45
N GLY A 186 5.97 14.51 -14.16
CA GLY A 186 6.22 13.39 -15.06
C GLY A 186 6.57 12.06 -14.37
N LYS A 187 6.50 12.00 -13.02
CA LYS A 187 6.69 10.77 -12.23
C LYS A 187 5.49 9.83 -12.32
N ILE A 188 4.33 10.39 -12.67
CA ILE A 188 3.11 9.65 -13.01
C ILE A 188 2.69 10.09 -14.40
N ARG A 189 2.42 9.15 -15.29
CA ARG A 189 1.91 9.40 -16.65
C ARG A 189 0.55 8.75 -16.77
N ASP A 190 -0.48 9.58 -16.89
CA ASP A 190 -1.85 9.10 -17.07
C ASP A 190 -2.13 8.98 -18.57
N LYS A 191 -2.28 7.75 -19.05
CA LYS A 191 -2.54 7.43 -20.47
C LYS A 191 -3.95 6.85 -20.69
N ARG A 192 -4.81 6.92 -19.67
CA ARG A 192 -6.21 6.49 -19.81
C ARG A 192 -6.91 7.35 -20.87
N VAL A 193 -7.66 6.70 -21.76
CA VAL A 193 -8.54 7.40 -22.70
C VAL A 193 -9.66 8.03 -21.87
N LYS A 194 -9.87 9.34 -22.03
CA LYS A 194 -10.94 10.08 -21.35
C LYS A 194 -12.29 9.84 -22.01
#